data_AF-R9J3M4-F1
#
_entry.id   AF-R9J3M4-F1
#
_cell.length_a   1.000
_cell.length_b   1.000
_cell.length_c   1.000
_cell.angle_alpha   90.00
_cell.angle_beta   90.00
_cell.angle_gamma   90.00
#
_symmetry.space_group_name_H-M   'P 1'
#
loop_
_entity.id
_entity.type
_entity.pdbx_description
1 polymer ?
#
loop_
_entity_poly.entity_id
_entity_poly.type
_entity_poly.pdbx_seq_one_letter_code
_entity_poly.pdbx_strand_id
1 'polypeptide(L)' 'MATSSAQVDNLVNLLDGYATKGGHHLNVNVLNRDMLLDAQKHPENYPQLTIRVSGYAVNFIKLTPEQQADVISRTFHESI' A
#
# COMPACT_ATOMS: atom_id res chain seq x y z
N MET A 1 -4.42 3.46 -15.05
CA MET A 1 -5.05 2.18 -15.46
C MET A 1 -6.40 2.10 -14.79
N ALA A 2 -7.43 1.60 -15.48
CA ALA A 2 -8.71 1.33 -14.83
C ALA A 2 -8.57 0.03 -14.00
N THR A 3 -9.05 0.05 -12.76
CA THR A 3 -9.12 -1.16 -11.92
C THR A 3 -10.08 -2.16 -12.58
N SER A 4 -9.64 -3.41 -12.74
CA SER A 4 -10.48 -4.47 -13.28
C SER A 4 -11.45 -5.01 -12.22
N SER A 5 -12.60 -5.57 -12.65
CA SER A 5 -13.51 -6.27 -11.73
C SER A 5 -12.81 -7.40 -10.98
N ALA A 6 -11.96 -8.16 -11.67
CA ALA A 6 -11.16 -9.24 -11.06
C ALA A 6 -10.28 -8.77 -9.90
N GLN A 7 -9.66 -7.59 -10.00
CA GLN A 7 -8.88 -7.03 -8.88
C GLN A 7 -9.75 -6.66 -7.68
N VAL A 8 -10.96 -6.16 -7.93
CA VAL A 8 -11.93 -5.86 -6.87
C VAL A 8 -12.38 -7.16 -6.21
N ASP A 9 -12.78 -8.16 -7.00
CA ASP A 9 -13.25 -9.45 -6.52
C ASP A 9 -12.17 -10.18 -5.71
N ASN A 10 -10.92 -10.14 -6.17
CA ASN A 10 -9.78 -10.71 -5.44
C ASN A 10 -9.60 -10.06 -4.06
N LEU A 11 -9.68 -8.72 -3.98
CA LEU A 11 -9.58 -8.03 -2.70
C LEU A 11 -10.77 -8.38 -1.78
N VAL A 12 -12.00 -8.39 -2.31
CA VAL A 12 -13.19 -8.78 -1.54
C VAL A 12 -13.04 -10.19 -0.98
N ASN A 13 -12.69 -11.16 -1.81
CA ASN A 13 -12.52 -12.55 -1.39
C ASN A 13 -11.41 -12.72 -0.34
N LEU A 14 -10.32 -11.97 -0.44
CA LEU A 14 -9.27 -11.96 0.60
C LEU A 14 -9.78 -11.42 1.93
N LEU A 15 -10.53 -10.31 1.90
CA LEU A 15 -11.09 -9.71 3.11
C LEU A 15 -12.14 -10.62 3.76
N ASP A 16 -13.02 -11.22 2.96
CA ASP A 16 -14.05 -12.17 3.42
C ASP A 16 -13.40 -13.42 4.03
N GLY A 17 -12.37 -13.96 3.38
CA GLY A 17 -11.59 -15.08 3.90
C GLY A 17 -10.92 -14.73 5.23
N TYR A 18 -10.26 -13.57 5.31
CA TYR A 18 -9.63 -13.09 6.54
C TYR A 18 -10.63 -12.95 7.70
N ALA A 19 -11.78 -12.32 7.44
CA ALA A 19 -12.81 -12.09 8.44
C ALA A 19 -13.46 -13.41 8.90
N THR A 20 -13.80 -14.29 7.96
CA THR A 20 -14.40 -15.61 8.24
C THR A 20 -13.48 -16.49 9.09
N LYS A 21 -12.16 -16.34 8.96
CA LYS A 21 -11.16 -17.06 9.76
C LYS A 21 -10.86 -16.41 11.13
N GLY A 22 -11.63 -15.39 11.52
CA GLY A 22 -11.50 -14.75 12.83
C GLY A 22 -10.39 -13.69 12.90
N GLY A 23 -9.99 -13.10 11.77
CA GLY A 23 -9.01 -12.03 11.74
C GLY A 23 -9.43 -10.80 12.57
N HIS A 24 -8.49 -10.25 13.36
CA HIS A 24 -8.79 -9.18 14.32
C HIS A 24 -8.46 -7.77 13.81
N HIS A 25 -7.42 -7.63 13.00
CA HIS A 25 -6.94 -6.33 12.53
C HIS A 25 -6.18 -6.48 11.20
N LEU A 26 -6.47 -5.62 10.23
CA LEU A 26 -5.82 -5.60 8.93
C LEU A 26 -5.69 -4.16 8.45
N ASN A 27 -4.52 -3.83 7.91
CA ASN A 27 -4.29 -2.58 7.19
C ASN A 27 -3.79 -2.91 5.79
N VAL A 28 -4.47 -2.38 4.78
CA VAL A 28 -4.15 -2.59 3.38
C VAL A 28 -3.64 -1.28 2.78
N ASN A 29 -2.52 -1.35 2.06
CA ASN A 29 -2.09 -0.32 1.14
C ASN A 29 -2.34 -0.82 -0.29
N VAL A 30 -2.95 -0.01 -1.15
CA VAL A 30 -3.15 -0.30 -2.57
C VAL A 30 -2.34 0.71 -3.37
N LEU A 31 -1.08 0.36 -3.67
CA LEU A 31 -0.09 1.27 -4.23
C LEU A 31 0.83 0.49 -5.19
N ASN A 32 1.43 1.21 -6.15
CA ASN A 32 2.46 0.64 -7.03
C ASN A 32 3.85 0.91 -6.46
N ARG A 33 4.77 -0.05 -6.58
CA ARG A 33 6.16 0.10 -6.15
C ARG A 33 6.85 1.26 -6.87
N ASP A 34 6.65 1.36 -8.17
CA ASP A 34 7.26 2.42 -9.00
C ASP A 34 6.80 3.82 -8.58
N MET A 35 5.55 3.96 -8.12
CA MET A 35 5.05 5.23 -7.60
C MET A 35 5.80 5.66 -6.33
N LEU A 36 6.15 4.72 -5.45
CA LEU A 36 6.93 5.03 -4.24
C LEU A 36 8.38 5.38 -4.59
N LEU A 37 8.98 4.67 -5.56
CA LEU A 37 10.31 4.98 -6.06
C LEU A 37 10.36 6.35 -6.73
N ASP A 38 9.33 6.71 -7.47
CA ASP A 38 9.19 8.04 -8.07
C ASP A 38 8.97 9.11 -7.00
N ALA A 39 8.10 8.86 -6.01
CA ALA A 39 7.88 9.78 -4.90
C ALA A 39 9.11 10.01 -4.02
N GLN A 40 10.03 9.05 -3.95
CA GLN A 40 11.32 9.22 -3.27
C GLN A 40 12.26 10.16 -4.05
N LYS A 41 12.23 10.11 -5.39
CA LYS A 41 13.07 10.96 -6.25
C LYS A 41 12.47 12.35 -6.49
N HIS A 42 11.16 12.42 -6.56
CA HIS A 42 10.37 13.59 -6.94
C HIS A 42 9.22 13.85 -5.95
N PRO A 43 9.52 14.12 -4.66
CA PRO A 43 8.49 14.29 -3.62
C PRO A 43 7.49 15.42 -3.90
N GLU A 44 7.88 16.43 -4.68
CA GLU A 44 7.05 17.55 -5.12
C GLU A 44 5.84 17.12 -5.98
N ASN A 45 5.93 15.98 -6.66
CA ASN A 45 4.84 15.42 -7.45
C ASN A 45 3.80 14.71 -6.58
N TYR A 46 4.16 14.39 -5.33
CA TYR A 46 3.38 13.55 -4.42
C TYR A 46 3.19 14.18 -3.03
N PRO A 47 2.79 15.47 -2.92
CA PRO A 47 2.76 16.18 -1.64
C PRO A 47 1.75 15.59 -0.63
N GLN A 48 0.75 14.88 -1.15
CA GLN A 48 -0.33 14.26 -0.38
C GLN A 48 -0.31 12.72 -0.45
N LEU A 49 0.78 12.10 -0.89
CA LEU A 49 0.87 10.64 -0.92
C LEU A 49 0.90 10.08 0.50
N THR A 50 -0.27 9.64 0.96
CA THR A 50 -0.47 9.06 2.29
C THR A 50 -0.42 7.55 2.22
N ILE A 51 0.31 6.95 3.14
CA ILE A 51 0.43 5.50 3.29
C ILE A 51 0.07 5.06 4.72
N ARG A 52 -0.24 3.77 4.89
CA ARG A 52 -0.40 3.14 6.21
C ARG A 52 0.90 2.48 6.65
N VAL A 53 1.41 2.88 7.81
CA VAL A 53 2.56 2.27 8.49
C VAL A 53 2.09 1.83 9.88
N SER A 54 2.06 0.53 10.13
CA SER A 54 1.84 -0.09 11.45
C SER A 54 0.83 0.63 12.37
N GLY A 55 -0.38 0.92 11.86
CA GLY A 55 -1.49 1.47 12.65
C GLY A 55 -1.79 2.96 12.45
N TYR A 56 -0.89 3.73 11.84
CA TYR A 56 -1.12 5.15 11.54
C TYR A 56 -1.03 5.46 10.05
N ALA A 57 -1.60 6.61 9.66
CA ALA A 57 -1.46 7.18 8.32
C ALA A 57 -0.39 8.27 8.34
N VAL A 58 0.47 8.30 7.33
CA VAL A 58 1.56 9.27 7.23
C VAL A 58 1.81 9.63 5.77
N ASN A 59 2.25 10.87 5.52
CA ASN A 59 2.70 11.24 4.18
C ASN A 59 4.06 10.60 3.92
N PHE A 60 4.17 9.83 2.85
CA PHE A 60 5.38 9.10 2.47
C PHE A 60 6.60 10.01 2.35
N ILE A 61 6.42 11.20 1.76
CA ILE A 61 7.49 12.18 1.58
C ILE A 61 7.99 12.82 2.90
N LYS A 62 7.28 12.62 4.02
CA LYS A 62 7.70 13.09 5.35
C LYS A 62 8.54 12.07 6.12
N LEU A 63 8.70 10.86 5.59
CA LEU A 63 9.53 9.80 6.16
C LEU A 63 11.01 10.02 5.82
N THR A 64 11.91 9.48 6.62
CA THR A 64 13.35 9.46 6.28
C THR A 64 13.60 8.53 5.08
N PRO A 65 14.71 8.70 4.33
CA PRO A 65 15.03 7.81 3.21
C PRO A 65 15.08 6.33 3.60
N GLU A 66 15.57 6.01 4.80
CA GLU A 66 15.61 4.64 5.33
C GLU A 66 14.20 4.11 5.59
N GLN A 67 13.32 4.92 6.18
CA GLN A 67 11.93 4.55 6.41
C GLN A 67 11.15 4.37 5.11
N GLN A 68 11.43 5.18 4.08
CA GLN A 68 10.87 5.01 2.75
C GLN A 68 11.34 3.69 2.13
N ALA A 69 12.63 3.38 2.22
CA ALA A 69 13.19 2.12 1.76
C ALA A 69 12.57 0.91 2.48
N ASP A 70 12.33 1.02 3.79
CA ASP A 70 11.65 -0.01 4.60
C ASP A 70 10.19 -0.22 4.21
N VAL A 71 9.50 0.81 3.70
CA VAL A 71 8.15 0.66 3.14
C VAL A 71 8.22 -0.02 1.78
N ILE A 72 9.14 0.43 0.91
CA ILE A 72 9.32 -0.10 -0.44
C ILE A 72 9.79 -1.56 -0.41
N SER A 73 10.60 -1.96 0.57
CA SER A 73 11.11 -3.34 0.69
C SER A 73 10.05 -4.37 1.07
N ARG A 74 8.88 -3.93 1.55
CA ARG A 74 7.76 -4.83 1.89
C ARG A 74 7.23 -5.54 0.65
N THR A 75 6.58 -6.67 0.87
CA THR A 75 5.98 -7.48 -0.19
C THR A 75 4.87 -6.73 -0.91
N PHE A 76 4.95 -6.69 -2.25
CA PHE A 76 3.87 -6.29 -3.15
C PHE A 76 3.28 -7.55 -3.77
N HIS A 77 1.97 -7.74 -3.65
CA HIS A 77 1.29 -8.88 -4.25
C HIS A 77 0.91 -8.50 -5.69
N GLU A 78 1.53 -9.13 -6.69
CA GLU A 78 1.35 -8.79 -8.11
C GLU A 78 0.20 -9.57 -8.76
N SER A 79 -0.05 -10.78 -8.30
CA SER A 79 -1.14 -11.64 -8.76
C SER A 79 -1.64 -12.55 -7.64
N ILE A 80 -2.91 -12.93 -7.74
CA ILE A 80 -3.59 -13.94 -6.93
C ILE A 80 -4.29 -14.87 -7.92
#